data_AF-A0A7S4GMR0-F1
#
_entry.id   AF-A0A7S4GMR0-F1
#
_cell.length_a   1.000
_cell.length_b   1.000
_cell.length_c   1.000
_cell.angle_alpha   90.00
_cell.angle_beta   90.00
_cell.angle_gamma   90.00
#
_symmetry.space_group_name_H-M   'P 1'
#
loop_
_entity.id
_entity.type
_entity.pdbx_description
1 polymer ?
#
loop_
_entity_poly.entity_id
_entity_poly.type
_entity_poly.pdbx_seq_one_letter_code
_entity_poly.pdbx_strand_id
1 'polypeptide(L)'
;ALLDDLQALFPEMNEEMMMDIAMSIQRGEVTRQEVVDSLTEMQVIEAVQQESEKVAEVECTIYVTHVGGIRKVRDDCRRLKYLFDALKIRYNEIDIAENKWLRAKITKASGEDSLPLVFVKETFVGTYDHLERW
;
A
#
# COMPACT_ATOMS: atom_id res chain seq x y z
N ALA A 1 -5.22 -3.59 -43.25
CA ALA A 1 -6.38 -4.29 -42.68
C ALA A 1 -6.02 -4.95 -41.35
N LEU A 2 -5.23 -6.03 -41.30
CA LEU A 2 -4.88 -6.69 -40.03
C LEU A 2 -3.96 -5.85 -39.11
N LEU A 3 -2.96 -5.15 -39.68
CA LEU A 3 -2.09 -4.24 -38.93
C LEU A 3 -2.88 -3.05 -38.36
N ASP A 4 -3.74 -2.43 -39.19
CA ASP A 4 -4.61 -1.33 -38.76
C ASP A 4 -5.58 -1.74 -37.64
N ASP A 5 -6.13 -2.96 -37.73
CA ASP A 5 -7.00 -3.54 -36.71
C ASP A 5 -6.25 -3.78 -35.38
N LEU A 6 -5.01 -4.27 -35.44
CA LEU A 6 -4.16 -4.47 -34.25
C LEU A 6 -3.75 -3.14 -33.62
N GLN A 7 -3.42 -2.14 -34.42
CA GLN A 7 -3.06 -0.81 -33.94
C GLN A 7 -4.26 -0.08 -33.30
N ALA A 8 -5.47 -0.26 -33.84
CA ALA A 8 -6.70 0.30 -33.26
C ALA A 8 -7.06 -0.34 -31.92
N LEU A 9 -6.78 -1.64 -31.74
CA LEU A 9 -7.04 -2.36 -30.48
C LEU A 9 -5.94 -2.18 -29.45
N PHE A 10 -4.69 -2.04 -29.88
CA PHE A 10 -3.50 -1.99 -29.02
C PHE A 10 -2.58 -0.83 -29.45
N PRO A 11 -2.96 0.43 -29.16
CA PRO A 11 -2.26 1.62 -29.67
C PRO A 11 -0.85 1.80 -29.13
N GLU A 12 -0.50 1.13 -28.02
CA GLU A 12 0.85 1.17 -27.43
C GLU A 12 1.79 0.08 -27.96
N MET A 13 1.29 -0.81 -28.84
CA MET A 13 2.09 -1.88 -29.43
C MET A 13 3.02 -1.34 -30.53
N ASN A 14 4.30 -1.71 -30.49
CA ASN A 14 5.26 -1.29 -31.50
C ASN A 14 5.10 -2.06 -32.83
N GLU A 15 5.53 -1.45 -33.93
CA GLU A 15 5.28 -1.96 -35.29
C GLU A 15 5.92 -3.32 -35.57
N GLU A 16 7.10 -3.58 -34.98
CA GLU A 16 7.82 -4.85 -35.11
C GLU A 16 7.03 -6.01 -34.49
N MET A 17 6.49 -5.82 -33.28
CA MET A 17 5.66 -6.81 -32.60
C MET A 17 4.32 -7.02 -33.34
N MET A 18 3.72 -5.96 -33.89
CA MET A 18 2.51 -6.09 -34.71
C MET A 18 2.75 -6.92 -35.97
N MET A 19 3.92 -6.75 -36.60
CA MET A 19 4.30 -7.47 -37.83
C MET A 19 4.50 -8.96 -37.56
N ASP A 20 5.16 -9.32 -36.47
CA ASP A 20 5.37 -10.72 -36.08
C ASP A 20 4.05 -11.44 -35.75
N ILE A 21 3.15 -10.76 -35.04
CA ILE A 21 1.80 -11.27 -34.76
C ILE A 21 1.00 -11.45 -36.05
N ALA A 22 1.05 -10.47 -36.95
CA ALA A 22 0.35 -10.54 -38.24
C ALA A 22 0.89 -11.69 -39.12
N MET A 23 2.20 -11.91 -39.13
CA MET A 23 2.82 -13.03 -39.84
C MET A 23 2.41 -14.39 -39.24
N SER A 24 2.33 -14.49 -37.92
CA SER A 24 1.90 -15.71 -37.21
C SER A 24 0.43 -16.05 -37.51
N ILE A 25 -0.44 -15.03 -37.58
CA ILE A 25 -1.84 -15.19 -37.99
C ILE A 25 -1.95 -15.63 -39.45
N GLN A 26 -1.15 -15.04 -40.35
CA GLN A 26 -1.15 -15.41 -41.78
C GLN A 26 -0.65 -16.83 -42.02
N ARG A 27 0.29 -17.32 -41.21
CA ARG A 27 0.77 -18.71 -41.24
C ARG A 27 -0.21 -19.70 -40.62
N GLY A 28 -1.26 -19.22 -39.95
CA GLY A 28 -2.24 -20.05 -39.25
C GLY A 28 -1.69 -20.71 -37.99
N GLU A 29 -0.56 -20.22 -37.48
CA GLU A 29 0.06 -20.71 -36.24
C GLU A 29 -0.74 -20.28 -35.02
N VAL A 30 -1.42 -19.14 -35.11
CA VAL A 30 -2.27 -18.56 -34.07
C VAL A 30 -3.49 -17.93 -34.73
N THR A 31 -4.65 -18.04 -34.12
CA THR A 31 -5.86 -17.38 -34.61
C THR A 31 -5.94 -15.94 -34.11
N ARG A 32 -6.67 -15.10 -34.85
CA ARG A 32 -6.94 -13.71 -34.44
C ARG A 32 -7.58 -13.64 -33.05
N GLN A 33 -8.46 -14.59 -32.71
CA GLN A 33 -9.14 -14.62 -31.42
C GLN A 33 -8.18 -14.96 -30.28
N GLU A 34 -7.31 -15.97 -30.46
CA GLU A 34 -6.32 -16.35 -29.44
C GLU A 34 -5.32 -15.22 -29.14
N VAL A 35 -4.94 -14.44 -30.15
CA VAL A 35 -4.10 -13.24 -29.99
C VAL A 35 -4.83 -12.17 -29.18
N VAL A 36 -6.10 -11.90 -29.50
CA VAL A 36 -6.91 -10.90 -28.79
C VAL A 36 -7.13 -11.31 -27.33
N ASP A 37 -7.46 -12.58 -27.07
CA ASP A 37 -7.67 -13.10 -25.73
C ASP A 37 -6.37 -13.02 -24.90
N SER A 38 -5.23 -13.40 -25.46
CA SER A 38 -3.93 -13.33 -24.76
C SER A 38 -3.50 -11.88 -24.44
N LEU A 39 -3.69 -10.96 -25.39
CA LEU A 39 -3.34 -9.55 -25.20
C LEU A 39 -4.27 -8.85 -24.20
N THR A 40 -5.57 -9.18 -24.23
CA THR A 40 -6.53 -8.64 -23.25
C THR A 40 -6.27 -9.16 -21.84
N GLU A 41 -5.89 -10.45 -21.68
CA GLU A 41 -5.44 -10.97 -20.38
C GLU A 41 -4.21 -10.23 -19.86
N MET A 42 -3.23 -9.93 -20.70
CA MET A 42 -2.05 -9.14 -20.32
C MET A 42 -2.42 -7.71 -19.89
N GLN A 43 -3.30 -7.02 -20.63
CA GLN A 43 -3.77 -5.68 -20.26
C GLN A 43 -4.53 -5.66 -18.93
N VAL A 44 -5.32 -6.70 -18.64
CA VAL A 44 -6.03 -6.83 -17.36
C VAL A 44 -5.03 -7.02 -16.21
N ILE A 45 -3.98 -7.83 -16.40
CA ILE A 45 -2.93 -8.02 -15.39
C ILE A 45 -2.19 -6.72 -15.12
N GLU A 46 -1.82 -5.97 -16.17
CA GLU A 46 -1.16 -4.67 -16.03
C GLU A 46 -2.07 -3.64 -15.34
N ALA A 47 -3.36 -3.59 -15.70
CA ALA A 47 -4.31 -2.69 -15.05
C ALA A 47 -4.49 -3.00 -13.55
N VAL A 48 -4.57 -4.29 -13.18
CA VAL A 48 -4.63 -4.72 -11.77
C VAL A 48 -3.34 -4.39 -11.03
N GLN A 49 -2.18 -4.53 -11.66
CA GLN A 49 -0.90 -4.14 -11.07
C GLN A 49 -0.82 -2.63 -10.85
N GLN A 50 -1.23 -1.81 -11.82
CA GLN A 50 -1.26 -0.35 -11.69
C GLN A 50 -2.25 0.14 -10.63
N GLU A 51 -3.38 -0.55 -10.44
CA GLU A 51 -4.34 -0.22 -9.39
C GLU A 51 -3.80 -0.58 -8.00
N SER A 52 -2.99 -1.65 -7.89
CA SER A 52 -2.30 -2.01 -6.65
C SER A 52 -1.21 -1.01 -6.22
N GLU A 53 -0.59 -0.31 -7.18
CA GLU A 53 0.42 0.74 -6.90
C GLU A 53 -0.19 2.12 -6.59
N LYS A 54 -1.46 2.35 -6.92
CA LYS A 54 -2.19 3.60 -6.58
C LYS A 54 -2.83 3.59 -5.19
N VAL A 55 -2.52 2.61 -4.34
CA VAL A 55 -2.79 2.72 -2.91
C VAL A 55 -1.66 3.56 -2.30
N ALA A 56 -1.87 4.87 -2.21
CA ALA A 56 -0.97 5.77 -1.50
C ALA A 56 -0.63 5.15 -0.14
N GLU A 57 0.62 4.74 0.03
CA GLU A 57 1.10 4.00 1.19
C GLU A 57 0.67 4.76 2.45
N VAL A 58 -0.28 4.18 3.19
CA VAL A 58 -0.86 4.85 4.35
C VAL A 58 0.19 4.78 5.46
N GLU A 59 0.99 5.84 5.57
CA GLU A 59 2.05 5.95 6.57
C GLU A 59 1.43 6.07 7.96
N CYS A 60 1.46 4.97 8.70
CA CYS A 60 1.02 4.93 10.10
C CYS A 60 2.23 5.16 11.01
N THR A 61 2.10 6.02 12.01
CA THR A 61 3.14 6.31 12.99
C THR A 61 2.65 5.98 14.39
N ILE A 62 3.44 5.20 15.13
CA ILE A 62 3.17 4.86 16.53
C ILE A 62 4.20 5.58 17.39
N TYR A 63 3.72 6.46 18.25
CA TYR A 63 4.53 7.08 19.29
C TYR A 63 4.49 6.22 20.55
N VAL A 64 5.66 5.84 21.04
CA VAL A 64 5.83 4.93 22.18
C VAL A 64 6.80 5.51 23.21
N THR A 65 6.93 4.81 24.34
CA THR A 65 8.02 5.01 25.30
C THR A 65 8.69 3.67 25.56
N HIS A 66 10.01 3.61 25.46
CA HIS A 66 10.77 2.45 25.94
C HIS A 66 11.13 2.57 27.42
N VAL A 67 11.00 3.77 27.99
CA VAL A 67 11.25 4.02 29.41
C VAL A 67 10.10 3.43 30.24
N GLY A 68 10.43 2.41 31.02
CA GLY A 68 9.48 1.60 31.79
C GLY A 68 8.94 2.24 33.07
N GLY A 69 8.77 3.56 33.11
CA GLY A 69 8.31 4.28 34.31
C GLY A 69 6.90 3.87 34.75
N ILE A 70 6.04 3.49 33.79
CA ILE A 70 4.68 3.01 34.04
C ILE A 70 4.49 1.66 33.35
N ARG A 71 4.29 0.60 34.14
CA ARG A 71 4.19 -0.78 33.62
C ARG A 71 3.03 -0.95 32.62
N LYS A 72 1.86 -0.37 32.90
CA LYS A 72 0.69 -0.42 32.00
C LYS A 72 1.05 0.13 30.62
N VAL A 73 1.59 1.36 30.57
CA VAL A 73 1.99 2.03 29.31
C VAL A 73 2.97 1.18 28.50
N ARG A 74 3.96 0.57 29.16
CA ARG A 74 4.92 -0.33 28.48
C ARG A 74 4.22 -1.56 27.89
N ASP A 75 3.32 -2.17 28.65
CA ASP A 75 2.58 -3.36 28.20
C ASP A 75 1.62 -3.00 27.05
N ASP A 76 0.97 -1.83 27.10
CA ASP A 76 0.09 -1.30 26.05
C ASP A 76 0.86 -1.00 24.77
N CYS A 77 2.03 -0.35 24.87
CA CYS A 77 2.94 -0.12 23.73
C CYS A 77 3.32 -1.44 23.04
N ARG A 78 3.64 -2.47 23.83
CA ARG A 78 3.99 -3.78 23.28
C ARG A 78 2.79 -4.47 22.61
N ARG A 79 1.61 -4.43 23.23
CA ARG A 79 0.39 -5.04 22.67
C ARG A 79 -0.06 -4.36 21.39
N LEU A 80 0.03 -3.03 21.33
CA LEU A 80 -0.30 -2.28 20.13
C LEU A 80 0.58 -2.70 18.94
N LYS A 81 1.89 -2.85 19.15
CA LYS A 81 2.80 -3.35 18.10
C LYS A 81 2.40 -4.74 17.62
N TYR A 82 2.14 -5.66 18.55
CA TYR A 82 1.67 -7.00 18.20
C TYR A 82 0.37 -6.98 17.40
N LEU A 83 -0.56 -6.09 17.72
CA LEU A 83 -1.80 -5.92 16.96
C LEU A 83 -1.50 -5.48 15.52
N PHE A 84 -0.64 -4.47 15.35
CA PHE A 84 -0.25 -3.97 14.03
C PHE A 84 0.49 -5.02 13.20
N ASP A 85 1.41 -5.75 13.83
CA ASP A 85 2.15 -6.86 13.21
C ASP A 85 1.19 -7.99 12.77
N ALA A 86 0.24 -8.36 13.63
CA ALA A 86 -0.76 -9.39 13.32
C ALA A 86 -1.68 -8.98 12.16
N LEU A 87 -2.01 -7.69 12.06
CA LEU A 87 -2.78 -7.12 10.97
C LEU A 87 -1.95 -6.81 9.71
N LYS A 88 -0.63 -7.04 9.75
CA LYS A 88 0.33 -6.72 8.67
C LYS A 88 0.27 -5.24 8.26
N ILE A 89 -0.02 -4.36 9.21
CA ILE A 89 -0.02 -2.91 8.98
C ILE A 89 1.42 -2.42 9.07
N ARG A 90 1.89 -1.72 8.04
CA ARG A 90 3.20 -1.06 8.08
C ARG A 90 3.12 0.19 8.94
N TYR A 91 4.05 0.35 9.87
CA TYR A 91 4.11 1.51 10.75
C TYR A 91 5.54 1.96 11.02
N ASN A 92 5.70 3.27 11.26
CA ASN A 92 6.91 3.87 11.79
C ASN A 92 6.80 3.98 13.32
N GLU A 93 7.83 3.54 14.03
CA GLU A 93 7.89 3.64 15.48
C GLU A 93 8.78 4.80 15.91
N ILE A 94 8.25 5.68 16.77
CA ILE A 94 9.01 6.81 17.31
C ILE A 94 8.97 6.77 18.83
N ASP A 95 10.12 6.54 19.46
CA ASP A 95 10.27 6.72 20.90
C ASP A 95 10.37 8.21 21.25
N ILE A 96 9.47 8.68 22.12
CA ILE A 96 9.41 10.07 22.56
C ILE A 96 9.82 10.26 24.01
N ALA A 97 10.31 9.20 24.68
CA ALA A 97 10.62 9.25 26.11
C ALA A 97 11.63 10.34 26.48
N GLU A 98 12.65 10.53 25.64
CA GLU A 98 13.71 11.52 25.86
C GLU A 98 13.46 12.85 25.15
N ASN A 99 12.57 12.89 24.15
CA ASN A 99 12.30 14.08 23.36
C ASN A 99 11.09 14.87 23.88
N LYS A 100 11.35 15.72 24.89
CA LYS A 100 10.32 16.56 25.54
C LYS A 100 9.57 17.47 24.57
N TRP A 101 10.25 18.02 23.56
CA TRP A 101 9.63 18.90 22.57
C TRP A 101 8.64 18.13 21.70
N LEU A 102 9.06 16.96 21.21
CA LEU A 102 8.20 16.11 20.40
C LEU A 102 7.00 15.61 21.21
N ARG A 103 7.21 15.20 22.46
CA ARG A 103 6.10 14.83 23.36
C ARG A 103 5.10 15.96 23.52
N ALA A 104 5.55 17.18 23.81
CA ALA A 104 4.64 18.33 23.93
C ALA A 104 3.86 18.60 22.62
N LYS A 105 4.52 18.48 21.46
CA LYS A 105 3.88 18.64 20.15
C LYS A 105 2.79 17.59 19.92
N ILE A 106 3.08 16.32 20.19
CA ILE A 106 2.16 15.21 19.97
C ILE A 106 1.01 15.20 20.98
N THR A 107 1.26 15.51 22.26
CA THR A 107 0.20 15.70 23.26
C THR A 107 -0.75 16.83 22.86
N LYS A 108 -0.21 17.94 22.31
CA LYS A 108 -1.04 19.03 21.80
C LYS A 108 -1.88 18.61 20.58
N ALA A 109 -1.33 17.76 19.71
CA ALA A 109 -2.02 17.29 18.50
C ALA A 109 -3.10 16.23 18.80
N SER A 110 -2.82 15.30 19.72
CA SER A 110 -3.73 14.21 20.11
C SER A 110 -4.76 14.62 21.16
N GLY A 111 -4.44 15.60 22.01
CA GLY A 111 -5.18 15.87 23.23
C GLY A 111 -4.95 14.85 24.35
N GLU A 112 -4.03 13.90 24.14
CA GLU A 112 -3.76 12.77 25.03
C GLU A 112 -2.30 12.81 25.53
N ASP A 113 -2.10 12.49 26.81
CA ASP A 113 -0.74 12.34 27.40
C ASP A 113 -0.39 10.86 27.66
N SER A 114 -1.34 9.94 27.44
CA SER A 114 -1.12 8.51 27.60
C SER A 114 -0.57 7.88 26.32
N LEU A 115 0.56 7.19 26.44
CA LEU A 115 1.12 6.36 25.37
C LEU A 115 0.57 4.93 25.45
N PRO A 116 0.59 4.16 24.35
CA PRO A 116 1.00 4.56 22.99
C PRO A 116 -0.05 5.42 22.27
N LEU A 117 0.41 6.23 21.31
CA LEU A 117 -0.45 7.06 20.44
C LEU A 117 -0.25 6.67 18.97
N VAL A 118 -1.36 6.53 18.24
CA VAL A 118 -1.37 6.18 16.81
C VAL A 118 -1.79 7.37 15.97
N PHE A 119 -1.01 7.64 14.95
CA PHE A 119 -1.29 8.64 13.93
C PHE A 119 -1.28 7.99 12.56
N VAL A 120 -2.19 8.40 11.69
CA VAL A 120 -2.14 8.10 10.26
C VAL A 120 -1.87 9.41 9.56
N LYS A 121 -0.69 9.51 8.94
CA LYS A 121 -0.13 10.79 8.47
C LYS A 121 -0.07 11.80 9.63
N GLU A 122 -0.85 12.88 9.56
CA GLU A 122 -0.88 13.93 10.58
C GLU A 122 -2.12 13.84 11.50
N THR A 123 -2.99 12.85 11.28
CA THR A 123 -4.26 12.72 12.00
C THR A 123 -4.11 11.72 13.15
N PHE A 124 -4.49 12.16 14.36
CA PHE A 124 -4.58 11.29 15.51
C PHE A 124 -5.73 10.29 15.34
N VAL A 125 -5.43 8.99 15.48
CA VAL A 125 -6.42 7.92 15.35
C VAL A 125 -6.87 7.42 16.71
N GLY A 126 -5.95 7.26 17.65
CA GLY A 126 -6.29 6.78 18.98
C GLY A 126 -5.11 6.30 19.81
N THR A 127 -5.44 5.83 21.01
CA THR A 127 -4.55 5.12 21.93
C THR A 127 -4.77 3.61 21.80
N TYR A 128 -3.99 2.81 22.53
CA TYR A 128 -4.24 1.36 22.61
C TYR A 128 -5.68 1.04 23.08
N ASP A 129 -6.14 1.68 24.15
CA ASP A 129 -7.48 1.43 24.74
C ASP A 129 -8.62 1.74 23.74
N HIS A 130 -8.41 2.68 22.81
CA HIS A 130 -9.36 2.98 21.73
C HIS A 130 -9.36 1.90 20.65
N LEU A 131 -8.17 1.44 20.25
CA LEU A 131 -8.00 0.51 19.12
C LEU A 131 -8.27 -0.94 19.47
N GLU A 132 -8.09 -1.36 20.73
CA GLU A 132 -8.42 -2.72 21.19
C GLU A 132 -9.93 -3.03 21.09
N ARG A 133 -10.79 -2.00 21.05
CA ARG A 133 -12.25 -2.13 21.05
C ARG A 133 -12.91 -2.07 19.68
N TRP A 134 -12.12 -1.86 18.62
CA TRP A 134 -12.60 -1.86 17.23
C TRP A 134 -12.60 -3.27 16.67
#